data_AF-A0A9E3EEE5-F1
#
_entry.id   AF-A0A9E3EEE5-F1
#
_cell.length_a   1.000
_cell.length_b   1.000
_cell.length_c   1.000
_cell.angle_alpha   90.00
_cell.angle_beta   90.00
_cell.angle_gamma   90.00
#
_symmetry.space_group_name_H-M   'P 1'
#
loop_
_entity.id
_entity.type
_entity.pdbx_description
1 polymer ?
#
loop_
_entity_poly.entity_id
_entity_poly.type
_entity_poly.pdbx_seq_one_letter_code
_entity_poly.pdbx_strand_id
1 'polypeptide(L)'
;MKLNIASPKALIILLVVTNGIWATATAQQPATAGSAPQPPASSPDTYRPKFPGDPAHSDAEALALAYMRVVIRAQNLYKRRHQHYAPSLAELAGTGSFTKRMARTTDRGDYGVEFHSKNKGEAYSLSMVPKQFDAEHRAFFASADGVIHAEGGKPATEESPRIK
;
A
#
# COMPACT_ATOMS: atom_id res chain seq x y z
N MET A 1 0.38 59.36 14.32
CA MET A 1 -0.72 60.03 13.57
C MET A 1 -0.13 61.07 12.64
N LYS A 2 -0.14 60.80 11.32
CA LYS A 2 0.10 61.80 10.27
C LYS A 2 -0.60 61.29 9.01
N LEU A 3 -1.72 61.92 8.72
CA LEU A 3 -2.57 61.76 7.54
C LEU A 3 -2.08 62.80 6.53
N ASN A 4 -1.62 62.40 5.34
CA ASN A 4 -1.33 63.34 4.27
C ASN A 4 -2.24 63.08 3.07
N ILE A 5 -2.95 64.14 2.74
CA ILE A 5 -4.02 64.31 1.75
C ILE A 5 -3.42 64.91 0.47
N ALA A 6 -3.94 64.45 -0.67
CA ALA A 6 -4.12 65.11 -1.98
C ALA A 6 -2.92 65.58 -2.85
N SER A 7 -2.86 64.97 -4.05
CA SER A 7 -2.81 65.51 -5.44
C SER A 7 -2.20 66.89 -5.75
N PRO A 8 -1.59 67.03 -6.96
CA PRO A 8 -2.37 67.47 -8.13
C PRO A 8 -2.03 66.80 -9.49
N LYS A 9 -3.08 66.70 -10.32
CA LYS A 9 -3.22 66.93 -11.79
C LYS A 9 -1.93 67.40 -12.52
N ALA A 10 -1.59 67.07 -13.77
CA ALA A 10 -2.22 66.45 -14.93
C ALA A 10 -1.11 66.15 -15.98
N LEU A 11 -1.45 65.44 -17.06
CA LEU A 11 -1.09 65.70 -18.47
C LEU A 11 -0.78 64.42 -19.28
N ILE A 12 -1.86 63.90 -19.87
CA ILE A 12 -2.01 63.37 -21.24
C ILE A 12 -0.73 63.22 -22.06
N ILE A 13 -0.36 61.97 -22.42
CA ILE A 13 0.00 61.63 -23.81
C ILE A 13 -0.69 60.31 -24.19
N LEU A 14 -1.53 60.47 -25.20
CA LEU A 14 -2.25 59.49 -25.98
C LEU A 14 -1.26 58.60 -26.77
N LEU A 15 -1.35 57.28 -26.64
CA LEU A 15 -0.96 56.41 -27.74
C LEU A 15 -1.90 55.21 -27.82
N VAL A 16 -2.76 55.29 -28.84
CA VAL A 16 -3.68 54.25 -29.28
C VAL A 16 -2.86 53.19 -30.02
N VAL A 17 -2.84 51.97 -29.50
CA VAL A 17 -2.69 50.77 -30.34
C VAL A 17 -3.85 49.84 -30.03
N THR A 18 -4.85 49.94 -30.89
CA THR A 18 -5.94 48.98 -31.03
C THR A 18 -5.41 47.65 -31.55
N ASN A 19 -5.65 46.57 -30.83
CA ASN A 19 -5.89 45.25 -31.42
C ASN A 19 -6.99 44.55 -30.63
N GLY A 20 -8.07 44.24 -31.35
CA GLY A 20 -9.36 43.85 -30.80
C GLY A 20 -9.32 42.54 -30.02
N ILE A 21 -9.91 42.58 -28.83
CA ILE A 21 -10.30 41.39 -28.08
C ILE A 21 -11.78 41.16 -28.42
N TRP A 22 -12.06 40.21 -29.31
CA TRP A 22 -13.42 39.73 -29.48
C TRP A 22 -13.80 38.94 -28.23
N ALA A 23 -14.74 39.50 -27.48
CA ALA A 23 -15.45 38.81 -26.42
C ALA A 23 -16.21 37.63 -27.04
N THR A 24 -15.86 36.42 -26.63
CA THR A 24 -16.76 35.26 -26.76
C THR A 24 -17.26 34.92 -25.36
N ALA A 25 -18.52 35.26 -25.12
CA ALA A 25 -19.28 34.77 -23.99
C ALA A 25 -19.39 33.24 -24.14
N THR A 26 -18.80 32.50 -23.20
CA THR A 26 -19.01 31.06 -23.10
C THR A 26 -19.99 30.85 -21.95
N ALA A 27 -21.20 30.41 -22.29
CA ALA A 27 -22.21 29.99 -21.35
C ALA A 27 -21.72 28.78 -20.54
N GLN A 28 -21.97 28.81 -19.24
CA GLN A 28 -21.71 27.76 -18.27
C GLN A 28 -22.54 26.51 -18.63
N GLN A 29 -21.90 25.42 -19.05
CA GLN A 29 -22.55 24.10 -19.16
C GLN A 29 -22.68 23.47 -17.76
N PRO A 30 -23.81 22.80 -17.46
CA PRO A 30 -24.02 22.12 -16.19
C PRO A 30 -23.08 20.93 -16.04
N ALA A 31 -22.47 20.80 -14.86
CA ALA A 31 -21.66 19.66 -14.46
C ALA A 31 -22.51 18.39 -14.48
N THR A 32 -22.29 17.55 -15.50
CA THR A 32 -22.64 16.14 -15.43
C THR A 32 -21.56 15.45 -14.60
N ALA A 33 -21.97 14.74 -13.56
CA ALA A 33 -21.11 13.92 -12.73
C ALA A 33 -20.40 12.89 -13.62
N GLY A 34 -19.14 13.15 -13.94
CA GLY A 34 -18.27 12.21 -14.63
C GLY A 34 -17.92 11.08 -13.68
N SER A 35 -18.48 9.90 -13.92
CA SER A 35 -17.94 8.64 -13.43
C SER A 35 -16.47 8.57 -13.80
N ALA A 36 -15.59 8.54 -12.79
CA ALA A 36 -14.18 8.27 -13.02
C ALA A 36 -14.03 6.93 -13.75
N PRO A 37 -13.08 6.78 -14.70
CA PRO A 37 -12.79 5.48 -15.30
C PRO A 37 -12.37 4.53 -14.18
N GLN A 38 -13.22 3.55 -13.88
CA GLN A 38 -12.78 2.39 -13.10
C GLN A 38 -11.65 1.74 -13.90
N PRO A 39 -10.50 1.40 -13.28
CA PRO A 39 -9.47 0.62 -13.95
C PRO A 39 -10.12 -0.65 -14.51
N PRO A 40 -9.70 -1.14 -15.70
CA PRO A 40 -10.28 -2.33 -16.28
C PRO A 40 -10.20 -3.47 -15.28
N ALA A 41 -11.35 -4.02 -14.93
CA ALA A 41 -11.42 -5.27 -14.19
C ALA A 41 -10.65 -6.31 -15.01
N SER A 42 -9.49 -6.71 -14.48
CA SER A 42 -8.71 -7.79 -15.06
C SER A 42 -9.60 -9.03 -15.05
N SER A 43 -9.90 -9.57 -16.23
CA SER A 43 -10.49 -10.90 -16.36
C SER A 43 -9.66 -11.88 -15.52
N PRO A 44 -10.26 -12.84 -14.80
CA PRO A 44 -9.51 -13.77 -13.98
C PRO A 44 -8.67 -14.66 -14.90
N ASP A 45 -7.42 -14.28 -15.12
CA ASP A 45 -6.44 -15.17 -15.71
C ASP A 45 -6.31 -16.36 -14.77
N THR A 46 -6.53 -17.56 -15.30
CA THR A 46 -6.35 -18.78 -14.52
C THR A 46 -4.92 -18.81 -14.01
N TYR A 47 -4.75 -18.75 -12.69
CA TYR A 47 -3.45 -18.65 -12.07
C TYR A 47 -2.54 -19.81 -12.48
N ARG A 48 -1.30 -19.48 -12.85
CA ARG A 48 -0.27 -20.46 -13.19
C ARG A 48 0.80 -20.50 -12.09
N PRO A 49 1.02 -21.67 -11.46
CA PRO A 49 2.09 -21.86 -10.48
C PRO A 49 3.43 -21.36 -11.00
N LYS A 50 4.15 -20.56 -10.20
CA LYS A 50 5.42 -19.94 -10.61
C LYS A 50 6.60 -20.90 -10.48
N PHE A 51 6.45 -21.94 -9.66
CA PHE A 51 7.45 -22.99 -9.44
C PHE A 51 6.76 -24.31 -9.05
N PRO A 52 7.45 -25.46 -9.13
CA PRO A 52 6.90 -26.74 -8.72
C PRO A 52 6.51 -26.72 -7.22
N GLY A 53 5.25 -27.05 -6.93
CA GLY A 53 4.73 -27.03 -5.56
C GLY A 53 4.36 -25.65 -5.03
N ASP A 54 4.18 -24.63 -5.90
CA ASP A 54 3.66 -23.33 -5.49
C ASP A 54 2.26 -23.48 -4.86
N PRO A 55 2.07 -23.11 -3.59
CA PRO A 55 0.80 -23.31 -2.90
C PRO A 55 -0.21 -22.19 -3.14
N ALA A 56 0.15 -21.13 -3.88
CA ALA A 56 -0.73 -20.00 -4.16
C ALA A 56 -1.87 -20.38 -5.12
N HIS A 57 -3.03 -19.77 -4.93
CA HIS A 57 -4.19 -19.88 -5.83
C HIS A 57 -4.30 -18.69 -6.80
N SER A 58 -3.58 -17.60 -6.54
CA SER A 58 -3.61 -16.37 -7.33
C SER A 58 -2.24 -15.68 -7.32
N ASP A 59 -2.05 -14.73 -8.24
CA ASP A 59 -0.82 -13.91 -8.27
C ASP A 59 -0.67 -13.06 -7.00
N ALA A 60 -1.79 -12.57 -6.47
CA ALA A 60 -1.83 -11.83 -5.21
C ALA A 60 -1.40 -12.73 -4.03
N GLU A 61 -1.90 -13.96 -3.95
CA GLU A 61 -1.46 -14.94 -2.94
C GLU A 61 0.05 -15.21 -3.06
N ALA A 62 0.56 -15.40 -4.27
CA ALA A 62 1.98 -15.67 -4.49
C ALA A 62 2.87 -14.52 -3.98
N LEU A 63 2.45 -13.27 -4.20
CA LEU A 63 3.14 -12.09 -3.67
C LEU A 63 3.04 -11.98 -2.15
N ALA A 64 1.88 -12.30 -1.57
CA ALA A 64 1.68 -12.30 -0.12
C ALA A 64 2.59 -13.32 0.58
N LEU A 65 2.64 -14.55 0.03
CA LEU A 65 3.51 -15.61 0.54
C LEU A 65 5.00 -15.26 0.39
N ALA A 66 5.39 -14.67 -0.74
CA ALA A 66 6.76 -14.19 -0.93
C ALA A 66 7.13 -13.15 0.13
N TYR A 67 6.23 -12.19 0.39
CA TYR A 67 6.41 -11.19 1.43
C TYR A 67 6.61 -11.81 2.82
N MET A 68 5.73 -12.75 3.22
CA MET A 68 5.85 -13.43 4.51
C MET A 68 7.17 -14.17 4.65
N ARG A 69 7.60 -14.92 3.63
CA ARG A 69 8.88 -15.62 3.62
C ARG A 69 10.06 -14.67 3.85
N VAL A 70 10.03 -13.48 3.25
CA VAL A 70 11.07 -12.45 3.45
C VAL A 70 11.04 -11.93 4.89
N VAL A 71 9.86 -11.61 5.45
CA VAL A 71 9.73 -11.12 6.82
C VAL A 71 10.21 -12.17 7.83
N ILE A 72 9.78 -13.43 7.70
CA ILE A 72 10.20 -14.54 8.57
C ILE A 72 11.72 -14.71 8.54
N ARG A 73 12.32 -14.71 7.34
CA ARG A 73 13.77 -14.82 7.19
C ARG A 73 14.48 -13.65 7.86
N ALA A 74 13.98 -12.43 7.68
CA ALA A 74 14.53 -11.25 8.32
C ALA A 74 14.39 -11.32 9.85
N GLN A 75 13.27 -11.80 10.39
CA GLN A 75 13.06 -11.94 11.83
C GLN A 75 14.06 -12.92 12.44
N ASN A 76 14.29 -14.06 11.79
CA ASN A 76 15.29 -15.03 12.23
C ASN A 76 16.71 -14.43 12.20
N LEU A 77 17.04 -13.67 11.16
CA LEU A 77 18.32 -12.96 11.07
C LEU A 77 18.47 -11.89 12.15
N TYR A 78 17.41 -11.14 12.43
CA TYR A 78 17.38 -10.11 13.47
C TYR A 78 17.59 -10.75 14.84
N LYS A 79 16.84 -11.82 15.17
CA LYS A 79 16.99 -12.56 16.42
C LYS A 79 18.38 -13.12 16.63
N ARG A 80 19.04 -13.62 15.58
CA ARG A 80 20.44 -14.08 15.72
C ARG A 80 21.42 -12.96 16.09
N ARG A 81 21.16 -11.72 15.69
CA ARG A 81 22.03 -10.56 15.98
C ARG A 81 21.70 -9.87 17.30
N HIS A 82 20.41 -9.80 17.64
CA HIS A 82 19.91 -9.02 18.78
C HIS A 82 19.40 -9.87 19.94
N GLN A 83 19.37 -11.20 19.80
CA GLN A 83 18.83 -12.17 20.77
C GLN A 83 17.32 -12.07 21.05
N HIS A 84 16.62 -11.12 20.43
CA HIS A 84 15.16 -10.99 20.44
C HIS A 84 14.62 -10.71 19.02
N TYR A 85 13.33 -10.93 18.78
CA TYR A 85 12.66 -10.55 17.54
C TYR A 85 12.46 -9.04 17.45
N ALA A 86 12.35 -8.52 16.23
CA ALA A 86 12.11 -7.09 16.00
C ALA A 86 10.70 -6.69 16.50
N PRO A 87 10.57 -5.56 17.22
CA PRO A 87 9.31 -5.08 17.76
C PRO A 87 8.38 -4.48 16.68
N SER A 88 8.92 -4.11 15.52
CA SER A 88 8.16 -3.53 14.40
C SER A 88 8.77 -3.87 13.05
N LEU A 89 7.98 -3.71 11.97
CA LEU A 89 8.49 -3.82 10.60
C LEU A 89 9.57 -2.77 10.30
N ALA A 90 9.48 -1.58 10.88
CA ALA A 90 10.46 -0.51 10.67
C ALA A 90 11.85 -0.90 11.19
N GLU A 91 11.93 -1.53 12.36
CA GLU A 91 13.21 -2.01 12.91
C GLU A 91 13.78 -3.21 12.16
N LEU A 92 12.92 -3.99 11.53
CA LEU A 92 13.34 -5.10 10.69
C LEU A 92 14.01 -4.64 9.38
N ALA A 93 13.74 -3.39 8.95
CA ALA A 93 14.23 -2.85 7.69
C ALA A 93 15.76 -2.85 7.59
N GLY A 94 16.29 -3.33 6.48
CA GLY A 94 17.72 -3.50 6.28
C GLY A 94 18.26 -4.83 6.83
N THR A 95 17.39 -5.72 7.32
CA THR A 95 17.77 -7.08 7.71
C THR A 95 17.55 -8.06 6.56
N GLY A 96 18.65 -8.66 6.08
CA GLY A 96 18.60 -9.58 4.94
C GLY A 96 18.05 -8.88 3.69
N SER A 97 17.03 -9.48 3.07
CA SER A 97 16.35 -8.93 1.88
C SER A 97 15.19 -7.99 2.23
N PHE A 98 14.87 -7.78 3.52
CA PHE A 98 13.73 -6.95 3.91
C PHE A 98 14.12 -5.46 3.87
N THR A 99 13.53 -4.72 2.93
CA THR A 99 13.93 -3.33 2.64
C THR A 99 13.09 -2.29 3.40
N LYS A 100 13.59 -1.06 3.49
CA LYS A 100 12.84 0.08 4.05
C LYS A 100 11.53 0.36 3.29
N ARG A 101 11.51 0.17 1.96
CA ARG A 101 10.28 0.31 1.14
C ARG A 101 9.24 -0.72 1.55
N MET A 102 9.65 -1.94 1.86
CA MET A 102 8.76 -2.96 2.39
C MET A 102 8.21 -2.54 3.75
N ALA A 103 9.06 -2.12 4.69
CA ALA A 103 8.60 -1.71 6.02
C ALA A 103 7.64 -0.50 6.03
N ARG A 104 7.72 0.40 5.04
CA ARG A 104 6.97 1.66 5.01
C ARG A 104 5.47 1.50 4.79
N THR A 105 5.04 0.46 4.08
CA THR A 105 3.62 0.23 3.79
C THR A 105 3.24 -1.20 4.12
N THR A 106 2.08 -1.35 4.76
CA THR A 106 1.43 -2.62 5.04
C THR A 106 0.43 -3.02 3.94
N ASP A 107 0.15 -2.13 2.98
CA ASP A 107 -0.65 -2.47 1.80
C ASP A 107 0.21 -3.23 0.77
N ARG A 108 -0.26 -4.41 0.38
CA ARG A 108 0.36 -5.36 -0.55
C ARG A 108 -0.56 -5.71 -1.71
N GLY A 109 -1.31 -4.74 -2.22
CA GLY A 109 -2.25 -4.97 -3.32
C GLY A 109 -3.56 -5.49 -2.75
N ASP A 110 -3.90 -6.75 -2.99
CA ASP A 110 -5.15 -7.33 -2.47
C ASP A 110 -5.06 -7.78 -1.01
N TYR A 111 -3.88 -7.61 -0.39
CA TYR A 111 -3.61 -8.01 0.99
C TYR A 111 -3.15 -6.83 1.86
N GLY A 112 -3.60 -6.86 3.11
CA GLY A 112 -3.03 -6.07 4.21
C GLY A 112 -2.09 -6.92 5.07
N VAL A 113 -1.00 -6.31 5.52
CA VAL A 113 -0.04 -6.90 6.47
C VAL A 113 -0.37 -6.44 7.89
N GLU A 114 -0.54 -7.39 8.80
CA GLU A 114 -0.60 -7.13 10.23
C GLU A 114 0.62 -7.75 10.90
N PHE A 115 1.35 -6.95 11.67
CA PHE A 115 2.54 -7.39 12.38
C PHE A 115 2.48 -6.93 13.82
N HIS A 116 2.63 -7.88 14.74
CA HIS A 116 2.65 -7.61 16.18
C HIS A 116 3.83 -8.32 16.84
N SER A 117 4.58 -7.58 17.65
CA SER A 117 5.53 -8.17 18.59
C SER A 117 4.80 -8.64 19.84
N LYS A 118 5.16 -9.82 20.32
CA LYS A 118 4.58 -10.45 21.51
C LYS A 118 5.68 -10.68 22.55
N ASN A 119 5.28 -10.81 23.82
CA ASN A 119 6.17 -11.20 24.91
C ASN A 119 7.49 -10.39 24.94
N LYS A 120 7.38 -9.05 24.79
CA LYS A 120 8.53 -8.13 24.78
C LYS A 120 9.66 -8.52 23.79
N GLY A 121 9.31 -9.08 22.63
CA GLY A 121 10.26 -9.46 21.59
C GLY A 121 10.69 -10.93 21.63
N GLU A 122 10.12 -11.77 22.50
CA GLU A 122 10.37 -13.21 22.48
C GLU A 122 9.59 -13.93 21.37
N ALA A 123 8.47 -13.37 20.92
CA ALA A 123 7.64 -13.91 19.85
C ALA A 123 7.09 -12.78 18.97
N TYR A 124 6.52 -13.15 17.82
CA TYR A 124 5.80 -12.23 16.95
C TYR A 124 4.64 -12.96 16.26
N SER A 125 3.68 -12.22 15.76
CA SER A 125 2.68 -12.72 14.83
C SER A 125 2.68 -11.86 13.57
N LEU A 126 2.60 -12.54 12.42
CA LEU A 126 2.51 -11.94 11.11
C LEU A 126 1.29 -12.51 10.40
N SER A 127 0.36 -11.65 10.02
CA SER A 127 -0.83 -12.03 9.26
C SER A 127 -0.86 -11.30 7.93
N MET A 128 -1.29 -12.01 6.89
CA MET A 128 -1.70 -11.43 5.60
C MET A 128 -3.21 -11.63 5.48
N VAL A 129 -3.95 -10.53 5.56
CA VAL A 129 -5.42 -10.55 5.51
C VAL A 129 -5.84 -10.01 4.15
N PRO A 130 -6.62 -10.76 3.37
CA PRO A 130 -7.08 -10.26 2.08
C PRO A 130 -8.13 -9.16 2.30
N LYS A 131 -8.18 -8.20 1.37
CA LYS A 131 -9.19 -7.14 1.36
C LYS A 131 -10.58 -7.71 1.07
N GLN A 132 -10.64 -8.86 0.39
CA GLN A 132 -11.86 -9.59 0.07
C GLN A 132 -11.63 -11.08 0.32
N PHE A 133 -12.53 -11.72 1.06
CA PHE A 133 -12.48 -13.16 1.31
C PHE A 133 -13.23 -13.90 0.21
N ASP A 134 -12.50 -14.56 -0.69
CA ASP A 134 -13.04 -15.36 -1.78
C ASP A 134 -12.22 -16.64 -1.99
N ALA A 135 -12.49 -17.38 -3.07
CA ALA A 135 -11.81 -18.65 -3.36
C ALA A 135 -10.34 -18.47 -3.80
N GLU A 136 -9.98 -17.29 -4.30
CA GLU A 136 -8.65 -16.93 -4.80
C GLU A 136 -7.80 -16.21 -3.75
N HIS A 137 -8.43 -15.80 -2.64
CA HIS A 137 -7.82 -15.02 -1.56
C HIS A 137 -8.02 -15.65 -0.18
N ARG A 138 -7.07 -16.48 0.24
CA ARG A 138 -6.97 -17.00 1.61
C ARG A 138 -6.20 -16.05 2.51
N ALA A 139 -6.57 -15.99 3.78
CA ALA A 139 -5.73 -15.36 4.78
C ALA A 139 -4.53 -16.26 5.11
N PHE A 140 -3.43 -15.63 5.53
CA PHE A 140 -2.23 -16.32 5.96
C PHE A 140 -1.77 -15.84 7.32
N PHE A 141 -1.16 -16.76 8.08
CA PHE A 141 -0.63 -16.50 9.41
C PHE A 141 0.72 -17.18 9.59
N ALA A 142 1.65 -16.52 10.28
CA ALA A 142 2.91 -17.10 10.71
C ALA A 142 3.34 -16.55 12.07
N SER A 143 4.05 -17.39 12.83
CA SER A 143 4.59 -17.05 14.14
C SER A 143 6.11 -17.25 14.18
N ALA A 144 6.68 -17.25 15.39
CA ALA A 144 8.10 -17.46 15.65
C ALA A 144 8.64 -18.81 15.17
N ASP A 145 7.78 -19.79 14.94
CA ASP A 145 8.11 -21.10 14.35
C ASP A 145 8.50 -21.02 12.86
N GLY A 146 8.15 -19.91 12.19
CA GLY A 146 8.41 -19.69 10.78
C GLY A 146 7.54 -20.53 9.83
N VAL A 147 6.49 -21.18 10.36
CA VAL A 147 5.53 -21.94 9.57
C VAL A 147 4.45 -21.00 9.07
N ILE A 148 4.06 -21.15 7.81
CA ILE A 148 2.95 -20.39 7.23
C ILE A 148 1.70 -21.27 7.25
N HIS A 149 0.63 -20.74 7.82
CA HIS A 149 -0.70 -21.32 7.87
C HIS A 149 -1.61 -20.54 6.90
N ALA A 150 -2.56 -21.22 6.26
CA ALA A 150 -3.56 -20.61 5.37
C ALA A 150 -4.98 -20.98 5.78
N GLU A 151 -5.90 -20.04 5.60
CA GLU A 151 -7.32 -20.24 5.85
C GLU A 151 -8.17 -19.51 4.81
N GLY A 152 -9.14 -20.19 4.23
CA GLY A 152 -10.11 -19.59 3.32
C GLY A 152 -11.33 -19.03 4.06
N GLY A 153 -11.85 -17.89 3.61
CA GLY A 153 -13.13 -17.33 4.10
C GLY A 153 -13.09 -16.68 5.49
N LYS A 154 -11.99 -16.80 6.25
CA LYS A 154 -11.80 -16.16 7.56
C LYS A 154 -10.30 -15.90 7.83
N PRO A 155 -9.95 -15.05 8.80
CA PRO A 155 -8.55 -14.83 9.18
C PRO A 155 -7.86 -16.13 9.61
N ALA A 156 -6.62 -16.32 9.13
CA ALA A 156 -5.80 -17.46 9.51
C ALA A 156 -5.22 -17.29 10.93
N THR A 157 -5.05 -18.40 11.63
CA THR A 157 -4.48 -18.45 12.99
C THR A 157 -3.43 -19.56 13.11
N GLU A 158 -2.87 -19.75 14.30
CA GLU A 158 -1.94 -20.84 14.61
C GLU A 158 -2.57 -22.24 14.40
N GLU A 159 -3.90 -22.33 14.47
CA GLU A 159 -4.65 -23.57 14.30
C GLU A 159 -4.99 -23.87 12.83
N SER A 160 -4.82 -22.89 11.94
CA SER A 160 -5.13 -23.06 10.52
C SER A 160 -4.20 -24.08 9.85
N PRO A 161 -4.63 -24.71 8.74
CA PRO A 161 -3.80 -25.67 8.00
C PRO A 161 -2.45 -25.10 7.57
N ARG A 162 -1.39 -25.89 7.77
CA ARG A 162 -0.02 -25.54 7.35
C ARG A 162 0.14 -25.66 5.85
N ILE A 163 0.80 -24.67 5.26
CA ILE A 163 1.19 -24.68 3.85
C ILE A 163 2.58 -25.30 3.72
N LYS A 164 2.77 -26.12 2.68
CA LYS A 164 4.05 -26.75 2.35
C LYS A 164 4.82 -25.95 1.32
#